data_AF-A0A2H0VRA1-F1
#
_entry.id   AF-A0A2H0VRA1-F1
#
_cell.length_a   1.000
_cell.length_b   1.000
_cell.length_c   1.000
_cell.angle_alpha   90.00
_cell.angle_beta   90.00
_cell.angle_gamma   90.00
#
_symmetry.space_group_name_H-M   'P 1'
#
loop_
_entity.id
_entity.type
_entity.pdbx_description
1 polymer ?
#
loop_
_entity_poly.entity_id
_entity_poly.type
_entity_poly.pdbx_seq_one_letter_code
_entity_poly.pdbx_strand_id
1 'polypeptide(L)'
;MPITELSNALERSEKDLVFMKEAFKQAQIAYEMNEVPVGCVLVHNDKIIARGYNQVELLKDATAHAEMICLTSGSEHLGDWRLEGTTLYCTLEPCLMCAGALYAARVDRVVWAAKDLRVGANGSWIDVFSKNHPIHTIEISQGPLERESAELMQAFFEKVRNEKKSLRRDF
;
A
#
# COMPACT_ATOMS: atom_id res chain seq x y z
N MET A 1 13.81 25.61 -12.49
CA MET A 1 13.67 24.27 -13.10
C MET A 1 13.19 24.47 -14.53
N PRO A 2 13.72 23.75 -15.53
CA PRO A 2 13.28 23.82 -16.93
C PRO A 2 11.79 23.43 -17.07
N ILE A 3 11.09 24.01 -18.05
CA ILE A 3 9.66 23.77 -18.32
C ILE A 3 9.35 22.27 -18.53
N THR A 4 10.29 21.53 -19.10
CA THR A 4 10.18 20.08 -19.37
C THR A 4 10.19 19.23 -18.09
N GLU A 5 10.99 19.58 -17.09
CA GLU A 5 11.01 18.87 -15.81
C GLU A 5 9.71 19.07 -15.05
N LEU A 6 9.14 20.27 -15.12
CA LEU A 6 7.86 20.58 -14.49
C LEU A 6 6.71 19.80 -15.15
N SER A 7 6.71 19.69 -16.47
CA SER A 7 5.74 18.89 -17.24
C SER A 7 5.78 17.41 -16.85
N ASN A 8 6.99 16.83 -16.77
CA ASN A 8 7.15 15.42 -16.43
C ASN A 8 6.74 15.12 -14.97
N ALA A 9 7.03 16.04 -14.05
CA ALA A 9 6.62 15.92 -12.65
C ALA A 9 5.09 15.98 -12.50
N LEU A 10 4.42 16.84 -13.28
CA LEU A 10 2.96 16.94 -13.31
C LEU A 10 2.32 15.67 -13.85
N GLU A 11 2.77 15.17 -15.00
CA GLU A 11 2.24 13.93 -15.60
C GLU A 11 2.39 12.73 -14.63
N ARG A 12 3.54 12.63 -13.96
CA ARG A 12 3.78 11.61 -12.95
C ARG A 12 2.81 11.72 -11.77
N SER A 13 2.57 12.92 -11.28
CA SER A 13 1.63 13.17 -10.18
C SER A 13 0.19 12.80 -10.55
N GLU A 14 -0.23 13.08 -11.79
CA GLU A 14 -1.55 12.68 -12.30
C GLU A 14 -1.70 11.16 -12.38
N LYS A 15 -0.68 10.45 -12.89
CA LYS A 15 -0.64 8.99 -12.90
C LYS A 15 -0.71 8.41 -11.48
N ASP A 16 0.04 8.98 -10.55
CA ASP A 16 0.02 8.56 -9.15
C ASP A 16 -1.37 8.69 -8.53
N LEU A 17 -2.09 9.78 -8.84
CA LEU A 17 -3.47 9.96 -8.39
C LEU A 17 -4.41 8.91 -8.97
N VAL A 18 -4.27 8.58 -10.27
CA VAL A 18 -5.08 7.55 -10.92
C VAL A 18 -4.88 6.18 -10.27
N PHE A 19 -3.63 5.75 -10.10
CA PHE A 19 -3.35 4.44 -9.52
C PHE A 19 -3.62 4.36 -8.02
N MET A 20 -3.40 5.45 -7.27
CA MET A 20 -3.76 5.49 -5.86
C MET A 20 -5.28 5.44 -5.64
N LYS A 21 -6.09 6.02 -6.55
CA LYS A 21 -7.56 5.83 -6.52
C LYS A 21 -7.95 4.36 -6.71
N GLU A 22 -7.21 3.63 -7.53
CA GLU A 22 -7.43 2.19 -7.73
C GLU A 22 -7.02 1.36 -6.50
N ALA A 23 -5.95 1.73 -5.80
CA ALA A 23 -5.61 1.17 -4.49
C ALA A 23 -6.66 1.50 -3.43
N PHE A 24 -7.19 2.72 -3.43
CA PHE A 24 -8.24 3.14 -2.50
C PHE A 24 -9.53 2.34 -2.68
N LYS A 25 -9.91 1.98 -3.91
CA LYS A 25 -11.03 1.05 -4.15
C LYS A 25 -10.80 -0.32 -3.49
N GLN A 26 -9.55 -0.81 -3.46
CA GLN A 26 -9.23 -2.07 -2.75
C GLN A 26 -9.33 -1.90 -1.23
N ALA A 27 -8.95 -0.74 -0.68
CA ALA A 27 -9.12 -0.45 0.74
C ALA A 27 -10.61 -0.40 1.14
N GLN A 28 -11.48 0.10 0.25
CA GLN A 28 -12.94 0.07 0.45
C GLN A 28 -13.47 -1.38 0.49
N ILE A 29 -12.95 -2.27 -0.36
CA ILE A 29 -13.28 -3.69 -0.30
C ILE A 29 -12.87 -4.30 1.04
N ALA A 30 -11.65 -4.04 1.53
CA ALA A 30 -11.23 -4.48 2.86
C ALA A 30 -12.19 -3.97 3.96
N TYR A 31 -12.57 -2.70 3.91
CA TYR A 31 -13.53 -2.12 4.86
C TYR A 31 -14.87 -2.88 4.86
N GLU A 32 -15.43 -3.16 3.68
CA GLU A 32 -16.68 -3.90 3.50
C GLU A 32 -16.58 -5.34 4.01
N MET A 33 -15.40 -5.94 3.86
CA MET A 33 -15.08 -7.29 4.35
C MET A 33 -14.73 -7.35 5.85
N ASN A 34 -14.87 -6.25 6.59
CA ASN A 34 -14.48 -6.13 8.00
C ASN A 34 -12.99 -6.38 8.27
N GLU A 35 -12.15 -6.08 7.28
CA GLU A 35 -10.70 -6.09 7.37
C GLU A 35 -10.17 -4.68 7.61
N VAL A 36 -8.96 -4.56 8.16
CA VAL A 36 -8.26 -3.26 8.23
C VAL A 36 -8.19 -2.69 6.80
N PRO A 37 -8.77 -1.51 6.51
CA PRO A 37 -8.92 -0.94 5.16
C PRO A 37 -7.60 -0.47 4.55
N VAL A 38 -6.79 -1.42 4.13
CA VAL A 38 -5.57 -1.20 3.36
C VAL A 38 -5.75 -1.85 1.99
N GLY A 39 -5.48 -1.08 0.95
CA GLY A 39 -5.57 -1.49 -0.44
C GLY A 39 -4.28 -1.19 -1.17
N CYS A 40 -4.00 -2.01 -2.17
CA CYS A 40 -2.77 -1.95 -2.93
C CYS A 40 -3.02 -2.31 -4.40
N VAL A 41 -2.27 -1.69 -5.32
CA VAL A 41 -2.17 -2.11 -6.72
C VAL A 41 -0.72 -2.10 -7.17
N LEU A 42 -0.36 -3.03 -8.06
CA LEU A 42 0.94 -3.09 -8.71
C LEU A 42 0.79 -2.74 -10.20
N VAL A 43 1.63 -1.83 -10.67
CA VAL A 43 1.59 -1.28 -12.04
C VAL A 43 2.87 -1.64 -12.78
N HIS A 44 2.73 -2.07 -14.02
CA HIS A 44 3.82 -2.31 -14.97
C HIS A 44 3.42 -1.75 -16.34
N ASN A 45 4.26 -0.93 -16.96
CA ASN A 45 3.97 -0.28 -18.26
C ASN A 45 2.60 0.42 -18.29
N ASP A 46 2.32 1.28 -17.30
CA ASP A 46 1.07 2.02 -17.11
C ASP A 46 -0.20 1.14 -17.02
N LYS A 47 -0.05 -0.16 -16.74
CA LYS A 47 -1.16 -1.10 -16.56
C LYS A 47 -1.10 -1.72 -15.18
N ILE A 48 -2.27 -1.81 -14.53
CA ILE A 48 -2.40 -2.56 -13.28
C ILE A 48 -2.30 -4.06 -13.61
N ILE A 49 -1.30 -4.72 -13.05
CA ILE A 49 -1.06 -6.16 -13.23
C ILE A 49 -1.50 -6.97 -12.01
N ALA A 50 -1.62 -6.34 -10.84
CA ALA A 50 -2.12 -6.98 -9.63
C ALA A 50 -2.88 -5.99 -8.74
N ARG A 51 -3.80 -6.53 -7.95
CA ARG A 51 -4.61 -5.81 -6.96
C ARG A 51 -4.66 -6.64 -5.69
N GLY A 52 -4.64 -5.97 -4.55
CA GLY A 52 -4.69 -6.63 -3.25
C GLY A 52 -5.30 -5.73 -2.21
N TYR A 53 -5.96 -6.34 -1.23
CA TYR A 53 -6.42 -5.70 -0.03
C TYR A 53 -6.07 -6.58 1.17
N ASN A 54 -6.06 -6.00 2.36
CA ASN A 54 -5.78 -6.74 3.60
C ASN A 54 -6.79 -7.88 3.81
N GLN A 55 -6.29 -9.08 4.03
CA GLN A 55 -7.09 -10.30 4.20
C GLN A 55 -6.64 -11.13 5.42
N VAL A 56 -6.04 -10.47 6.42
CA VAL A 56 -5.48 -11.13 7.60
C VAL A 56 -6.53 -11.92 8.37
N GLU A 57 -7.70 -11.33 8.61
CA GLU A 57 -8.76 -12.02 9.34
C GLU A 57 -9.45 -13.09 8.50
N LEU A 58 -9.61 -12.86 7.20
CA LEU A 58 -10.23 -13.77 6.25
C LEU A 58 -9.40 -15.05 6.08
N LEU A 59 -8.10 -14.89 5.85
CA LEU A 59 -7.18 -16.00 5.58
C LEU A 59 -6.57 -16.61 6.85
N LYS A 60 -6.78 -15.97 8.01
CA LYS A 60 -6.12 -16.34 9.27
C LYS A 60 -4.60 -16.42 9.13
N ASP A 61 -4.06 -15.47 8.38
CA ASP A 61 -2.65 -15.35 8.04
C ASP A 61 -2.17 -13.93 8.35
N ALA A 62 -1.26 -13.82 9.32
CA ALA A 62 -0.68 -12.54 9.72
C ALA A 62 0.12 -11.84 8.60
N THR A 63 0.47 -12.56 7.52
CA THR A 63 1.21 -12.03 6.39
C THR A 63 0.30 -11.54 5.25
N ALA A 64 -1.02 -11.76 5.31
CA ALA A 64 -1.97 -11.43 4.24
C ALA A 64 -2.29 -9.92 4.13
N HIS A 65 -1.27 -9.08 4.19
CA HIS A 65 -1.34 -7.64 3.94
C HIS A 65 -1.54 -7.35 2.45
N ALA A 66 -2.12 -6.20 2.13
CA ALA A 66 -2.44 -5.81 0.76
C ALA A 66 -1.22 -5.85 -0.18
N GLU A 67 -0.06 -5.40 0.30
CA GLU A 67 1.21 -5.42 -0.43
C GLU A 67 1.66 -6.85 -0.73
N MET A 68 1.59 -7.76 0.25
CA MET A 68 2.00 -9.16 0.09
C MET A 68 1.15 -9.88 -0.96
N ILE A 69 -0.17 -9.64 -0.93
CA ILE A 69 -1.10 -10.16 -1.94
C ILE A 69 -0.78 -9.59 -3.33
N CYS A 70 -0.51 -8.28 -3.44
CA CYS A 70 -0.10 -7.67 -4.71
C CYS A 70 1.21 -8.24 -5.26
N LEU A 71 2.24 -8.43 -4.43
CA LEU A 71 3.53 -8.97 -4.86
C LEU A 71 3.39 -10.41 -5.38
N THR A 72 2.60 -11.23 -4.69
CA THR A 72 2.34 -12.62 -5.11
C THR A 72 1.60 -12.65 -6.44
N SER A 73 0.51 -11.91 -6.57
CA SER A 73 -0.29 -11.84 -7.80
C SER A 73 0.49 -11.19 -8.96
N GLY A 74 1.34 -10.20 -8.68
CA GLY A 74 2.21 -9.57 -9.66
C GLY A 74 3.28 -10.52 -10.19
N SER A 75 3.85 -11.34 -9.30
CA SER A 75 4.85 -12.35 -9.66
C SER A 75 4.24 -13.43 -10.55
N GLU A 76 3.02 -13.87 -10.22
CA GLU A 76 2.27 -14.80 -11.07
C GLU A 76 1.96 -14.19 -12.44
N HIS A 77 1.55 -12.92 -12.49
CA HIS A 77 1.24 -12.23 -13.75
C HIS A 77 2.47 -12.12 -14.67
N LEU A 78 3.64 -11.81 -14.12
CA LEU A 78 4.88 -11.67 -14.91
C LEU A 78 5.58 -13.01 -15.16
N GLY A 79 5.24 -14.06 -14.41
CA GLY A 79 5.94 -15.34 -14.44
C GLY A 79 7.36 -15.27 -13.86
N ASP A 80 7.65 -14.26 -13.04
CA ASP A 80 8.94 -14.05 -12.37
C ASP A 80 8.70 -13.45 -10.98
N TRP A 81 9.56 -13.79 -10.02
CA TRP A 81 9.55 -13.18 -8.68
C TRP A 81 10.19 -11.79 -8.67
N ARG A 82 10.95 -11.45 -9.71
CA ARG A 82 11.49 -10.10 -9.91
C ARG A 82 10.44 -9.21 -10.56
N LEU A 83 10.02 -8.19 -9.82
CA LEU A 83 9.06 -7.17 -10.23
C LEU A 83 9.78 -5.88 -10.65
N GLU A 84 10.91 -6.01 -11.34
CA GLU A 84 11.67 -4.87 -11.88
C GLU A 84 10.79 -4.10 -12.89
N GLY A 85 10.93 -2.78 -12.97
CA GLY A 85 10.09 -1.91 -13.80
C GLY A 85 8.68 -1.66 -13.25
N THR A 86 8.36 -2.14 -12.05
CA THR A 86 7.03 -1.96 -11.45
C THR A 86 6.95 -0.79 -10.46
N THR A 87 5.75 -0.22 -10.32
CA THR A 87 5.41 0.70 -9.24
C THR A 87 4.26 0.13 -8.41
N LEU A 88 4.45 0.07 -7.09
CA LEU A 88 3.42 -0.33 -6.14
C LEU A 88 2.78 0.91 -5.50
N TYR A 89 1.45 0.92 -5.45
CA TYR A 89 0.65 1.98 -4.82
C TYR A 89 -0.11 1.40 -3.64
N CYS A 90 0.09 1.90 -2.42
CA CYS A 90 -0.57 1.42 -1.20
C CYS A 90 -1.29 2.56 -0.47
N THR A 91 -2.48 2.32 0.08
CA THR A 91 -3.21 3.37 0.84
C THR A 91 -2.58 3.70 2.19
N LEU A 92 -1.62 2.90 2.65
CA LEU A 92 -0.94 3.08 3.92
C LEU A 92 0.57 2.88 3.75
N GLU A 93 1.36 3.58 4.55
CA GLU A 93 2.81 3.38 4.65
C GLU A 93 3.13 1.92 4.95
N PRO A 94 4.04 1.28 4.20
CA PRO A 94 4.32 -0.15 4.37
C PRO A 94 4.94 -0.42 5.75
N CYS A 95 4.50 -1.50 6.39
CA CYS A 95 5.14 -1.99 7.61
C CYS A 95 6.50 -2.65 7.31
N LEU A 96 7.26 -2.99 8.36
CA LEU A 96 8.59 -3.61 8.21
C LEU A 96 8.57 -4.92 7.39
N MET A 97 7.55 -5.76 7.56
CA MET A 97 7.38 -7.00 6.80
C MET A 97 7.21 -6.71 5.30
N CYS A 98 6.29 -5.81 4.96
CA CYS A 98 6.00 -5.45 3.57
C CYS A 98 7.20 -4.74 2.93
N ALA A 99 7.89 -3.86 3.68
CA ALA A 99 9.12 -3.22 3.23
C ALA A 99 10.22 -4.24 2.88
N GLY A 100 10.43 -5.26 3.71
CA GLY A 100 11.36 -6.35 3.39
C GLY A 100 10.95 -7.14 2.13
N ALA A 101 9.65 -7.42 1.97
CA ALA A 101 9.13 -8.11 0.79
C ALA A 101 9.28 -7.29 -0.49
N LEU A 102 9.09 -5.97 -0.44
CA LEU A 102 9.29 -5.05 -1.55
C LEU A 102 10.74 -5.10 -2.07
N TYR A 103 11.73 -5.09 -1.17
CA TYR A 103 13.14 -5.27 -1.54
C TYR A 103 13.41 -6.64 -2.13
N ALA A 104 12.85 -7.70 -1.54
CA ALA A 104 13.03 -9.07 -2.02
C ALA A 104 12.45 -9.25 -3.43
N ALA A 105 11.30 -8.64 -3.71
CA ALA A 105 10.62 -8.68 -4.99
C ALA A 105 11.19 -7.71 -6.04
N ARG A 106 12.14 -6.84 -5.67
CA ARG A 106 12.79 -5.87 -6.58
C ARG A 106 11.81 -4.90 -7.24
N VAL A 107 10.86 -4.38 -6.46
CA VAL A 107 9.96 -3.32 -6.91
C VAL A 107 10.74 -2.01 -7.01
N ASP A 108 10.80 -1.41 -8.20
CA ASP A 108 11.58 -0.20 -8.44
C ASP A 108 11.04 1.01 -7.66
N ARG A 109 9.71 1.09 -7.50
CA ARG A 109 9.06 2.26 -6.89
C ARG A 109 7.86 1.91 -6.01
N VAL A 110 7.74 2.63 -4.88
CA VAL A 110 6.61 2.53 -3.97
C VAL A 110 6.02 3.92 -3.69
N VAL A 111 4.71 4.03 -3.82
CA VAL A 111 3.95 5.24 -3.47
C VAL A 111 2.92 4.86 -2.42
N TRP A 112 2.94 5.52 -1.26
CA TRP A 112 1.98 5.25 -0.19
C TRP A 112 1.21 6.51 0.21
N ALA A 113 -0.05 6.39 0.64
CA ALA A 113 -0.90 7.55 0.91
C ALA A 113 -0.83 8.08 2.36
N ALA A 114 -1.40 7.35 3.33
CA ALA A 114 -1.41 7.74 4.74
C ALA A 114 -0.24 7.13 5.51
N LYS A 115 0.22 7.81 6.57
CA LYS A 115 1.23 7.28 7.48
C LYS A 115 0.68 6.17 8.36
N ASP A 116 1.51 5.17 8.65
CA ASP A 116 1.27 4.20 9.72
C ASP A 116 2.11 4.58 10.94
N LEU A 117 1.52 5.37 11.84
CA LEU A 117 2.19 5.87 13.04
C LEU A 117 2.60 4.77 14.03
N ARG A 118 2.15 3.52 13.85
CA ARG A 118 2.44 2.42 14.77
C ARG A 118 3.56 1.53 14.27
N VAL A 119 3.56 1.20 12.97
CA VAL A 119 4.47 0.20 12.41
C VAL A 119 5.09 0.58 11.05
N GLY A 120 4.83 1.80 10.56
CA GLY A 120 5.34 2.29 9.28
C GLY A 120 6.86 2.30 9.19
N ALA A 121 7.38 1.81 8.07
CA ALA A 121 8.81 1.55 7.86
C ALA A 121 9.50 2.56 6.92
N ASN A 122 8.83 3.66 6.56
CA ASN A 122 9.40 4.78 5.80
C ASN A 122 9.40 6.09 6.62
N GLY A 123 9.69 5.97 7.92
CA GLY A 123 9.94 7.11 8.81
C GLY A 123 8.95 7.28 9.95
N SER A 124 7.83 6.55 9.98
CA SER A 124 6.89 6.63 11.12
C SER A 124 7.40 5.91 12.37
N TRP A 125 7.72 4.63 12.27
CA TRP A 125 8.34 3.86 13.37
C TRP A 125 9.84 3.63 13.12
N ILE A 126 10.17 3.24 11.90
CA ILE A 126 11.54 3.03 11.42
C ILE A 126 11.64 3.53 9.99
N ASP A 127 12.85 3.82 9.51
CA ASP A 127 13.08 4.11 8.09
C ASP A 127 14.12 3.15 7.50
N VAL A 128 13.63 2.08 6.88
CA VAL A 128 14.46 1.08 6.18
C VAL A 128 14.80 1.48 4.74
N PHE A 129 14.32 2.64 4.28
CA PHE A 129 14.60 3.18 2.96
C PHE A 129 15.60 4.35 3.00
N SER A 130 15.94 4.85 4.20
CA SER A 130 16.92 5.93 4.42
C SER A 130 18.33 5.68 3.88
N LYS A 131 18.70 4.42 3.61
CA LYS A 131 20.00 4.03 3.07
C LYS A 131 19.81 3.11 1.87
N ASN A 132 20.70 3.23 0.89
CA ASN A 132 20.75 2.30 -0.24
C ASN A 132 20.98 0.88 0.28
N HIS A 133 20.03 0.00 0.00
CA HIS A 133 20.16 -1.41 0.31
C HIS A 133 21.11 -2.07 -0.71
N PRO A 134 22.02 -2.98 -0.30
CA PRO A 134 23.02 -3.57 -1.20
C PRO A 134 22.43 -4.46 -2.31
N ILE A 135 21.16 -4.85 -2.20
CA ILE A 135 20.50 -5.80 -3.11
C ILE A 135 19.67 -5.09 -4.20
N HIS A 136 19.00 -3.99 -3.86
CA HIS A 136 18.09 -3.27 -4.75
C HIS A 136 17.78 -1.88 -4.16
N THR A 137 17.52 -0.88 -4.99
CA THR A 137 17.14 0.46 -4.55
C THR A 137 15.70 0.73 -4.92
N ILE A 138 14.89 1.14 -3.95
CA ILE A 138 13.48 1.46 -4.14
C ILE A 138 13.32 2.98 -4.06
N GLU A 139 12.74 3.58 -5.09
CA GLU A 139 12.24 4.95 -5.00
C GLU A 139 10.93 4.94 -4.19
N ILE A 140 10.95 5.45 -2.96
CA ILE A 140 9.77 5.50 -2.09
C ILE A 140 9.32 6.94 -1.83
N SER A 141 8.02 7.18 -1.89
CA SER A 141 7.45 8.51 -1.65
C SER A 141 6.05 8.44 -1.07
N GLN A 142 5.71 9.42 -0.24
CA GLN A 142 4.31 9.69 0.10
C GLN A 142 3.59 10.29 -1.13
N GLY A 143 2.39 9.80 -1.41
CA GLY A 143 1.57 10.14 -2.57
C GLY A 143 0.20 10.71 -2.20
N PRO A 144 -0.72 10.80 -3.18
CA PRO A 144 -2.04 11.41 -3.00
C PRO A 144 -2.96 10.55 -2.11
N LEU A 145 -4.14 11.09 -1.78
CA LEU A 145 -5.17 10.43 -0.96
C LEU A 145 -4.77 10.14 0.49
N GLU A 146 -3.83 10.88 1.07
CA GLU A 146 -3.45 10.79 2.49
C GLU A 146 -4.68 10.93 3.39
N ARG A 147 -5.43 12.02 3.22
CA ARG A 147 -6.58 12.34 4.07
C ARG A 147 -7.68 11.28 3.96
N GLU A 148 -8.06 10.92 2.74
CA GLU A 148 -9.09 9.92 2.47
C GLU A 148 -8.72 8.55 3.05
N SER A 149 -7.46 8.14 2.89
CA SER A 149 -6.96 6.86 3.43
C SER A 149 -6.93 6.87 4.97
N ALA A 150 -6.51 7.98 5.58
CA ALA A 150 -6.53 8.15 7.03
C ALA A 150 -7.96 8.17 7.60
N GLU A 151 -8.89 8.86 6.94
CA GLU A 151 -10.31 8.92 7.34
C GLU A 151 -10.96 7.53 7.29
N LEU A 152 -10.72 6.76 6.22
CA LEU A 152 -11.23 5.39 6.12
C LEU A 152 -10.68 4.49 7.25
N MET A 153 -9.39 4.66 7.58
CA MET A 153 -8.75 3.91 8.66
C MET A 153 -9.35 4.25 10.03
N GLN A 154 -9.60 5.54 10.30
CA GLN A 154 -10.26 5.99 11.53
C GLN A 154 -11.69 5.45 11.64
N ALA A 155 -12.47 5.55 10.56
CA ALA A 155 -13.84 5.06 10.50
C ALA A 155 -13.92 3.55 10.80
N PHE A 156 -12.96 2.75 10.32
CA PHE A 156 -12.90 1.32 10.62
C PHE A 156 -12.71 1.05 12.11
N PHE A 157 -11.73 1.68 12.76
CA PHE A 157 -11.49 1.45 14.18
C PHE A 157 -12.60 2.00 15.07
N GLU A 158 -13.30 3.07 14.66
CA GLU A 158 -14.51 3.53 15.32
C GLU A 158 -15.63 2.50 15.26
N LYS A 159 -15.90 1.95 14.08
CA LYS A 159 -16.86 0.85 13.87
C LYS A 159 -16.56 -0.34 14.79
N VAL A 160 -15.32 -0.85 14.76
CA VAL A 160 -14.89 -2.00 15.58
C VAL A 160 -15.03 -1.71 17.09
N ARG A 161 -14.70 -0.49 17.55
CA ARG A 161 -14.86 -0.11 18.96
C ARG A 161 -16.34 -0.09 19.38
N ASN A 162 -17.22 0.39 18.51
CA ASN A 162 -18.65 0.49 18.79
C ASN A 162 -19.32 -0.90 18.83
N GLU A 163 -18.95 -1.79 17.91
CA GLU A 163 -19.41 -3.19 17.91
C GLU A 163 -19.01 -3.92 19.18
N LYS A 164 -17.75 -3.78 19.62
CA LYS A 164 -17.27 -4.36 20.90
C LYS A 164 -18.02 -3.81 22.12
N LYS A 165 -18.44 -2.55 22.10
CA LYS A 165 -19.24 -1.95 23.19
C LYS A 165 -20.67 -2.47 23.20
N SER A 166 -21.30 -2.68 22.03
CA SER A 166 -22.65 -3.26 21.93
C SER A 166 -22.67 -4.67 22.49
N LEU A 167 -21.74 -5.52 22.03
CA LEU A 167 -21.64 -6.91 22.49
C LEU A 167 -21.46 -7.01 24.01
N ARG A 168 -20.76 -6.08 24.65
CA ARG A 168 -20.59 -6.05 26.13
C ARG A 168 -21.79 -5.55 26.91
N ARG A 169 -22.78 -4.91 26.27
CA ARG A 169 -24.02 -4.43 26.91
C ARG A 169 -25.14 -5.46 26.85
N ASP A 170 -25.03 -6.43 25.94
CA ASP A 170 -26.01 -7.51 25.74
C ASP A 170 -25.70 -8.75 26.61
N PHE A 171 -24.66 -8.69 27.45
CA PHE A 171 -24.33 -9.63 28.53
C PHE A 171 -24.36 -8.91 29.88
#